data_AF-X0U3U2-F1
#
_entry.id   AF-X0U3U2-F1
#
_cell.length_a   1.000
_cell.length_b   1.000
_cell.length_c   1.000
_cell.angle_alpha   90.00
_cell.angle_beta   90.00
_cell.angle_gamma   90.00
#
_symmetry.space_group_name_H-M   'P 1'
#
loop_
_entity.id
_entity.type
_entity.pdbx_description
1 polymer ?
#
loop_
_entity_poly.entity_id
_entity_poly.type
_entity_poly.pdbx_seq_one_letter_code
_entity_poly.pdbx_strand_id
1 'polypeptide(L)'
;AWGYNFFPLYVRYYQTLGKDYMGMTARFHKSWADFGGLKNKAALEYECFQMLASGARCSIGDQLHPRGKLDKAAYDEIKDVYKSVAEKEPWIQNVKPLVEIAILNPANPQAIASRATKSTEGAMRILLESHYQFHIIDEKADFRKYRLLILPDDVRLDKTLAAKLKTYLKKGRVLLNYLSGLAQDKDEFMLQEMGIGYIGKDTCSPNYIHLESPLLKKDIPPLEYVCYEGGAEIKVLGNAEILARIGHPYFNRTWDHFSSHFQAPL
;
A
#
# COMPACT_ATOMS: atom_id res chain seq x y z
N ALA A 1 -3.27 0.67 -14.05
CA ALA A 1 -2.25 0.38 -15.09
C ALA A 1 -1.47 -0.86 -14.68
N TRP A 2 -1.02 -1.67 -15.64
CA TRP A 2 -0.10 -2.78 -15.38
C TRP A 2 1.28 -2.21 -15.04
N GLY A 3 1.83 -2.57 -13.88
CA GLY A 3 3.12 -2.07 -13.39
C GLY A 3 3.62 -2.88 -12.21
N TYR A 4 4.81 -2.57 -11.70
CA TYR A 4 5.46 -3.34 -10.62
C TYR A 4 4.61 -3.49 -9.35
N ASN A 5 3.70 -2.55 -9.10
CA ASN A 5 2.81 -2.56 -7.94
C ASN A 5 1.53 -3.38 -8.13
N PHE A 6 1.22 -3.79 -9.38
CA PHE A 6 0.00 -4.54 -9.66
C PHE A 6 0.02 -5.91 -8.98
N PHE A 7 1.03 -6.74 -9.27
CA PHE A 7 1.13 -8.08 -8.68
C PHE A 7 1.08 -8.08 -7.14
N PRO A 8 1.95 -7.33 -6.42
CA PRO A 8 1.93 -7.33 -4.97
C PRO A 8 0.63 -6.79 -4.37
N LEU A 9 -0.10 -5.90 -5.05
CA LEU A 9 -1.39 -5.43 -4.55
C LEU A 9 -2.44 -6.56 -4.56
N TYR A 10 -2.61 -7.21 -5.71
CA TYR A 10 -3.67 -8.20 -5.88
C TYR A 10 -3.35 -9.53 -5.21
N VAL A 11 -2.09 -9.99 -5.22
CA VAL A 11 -1.72 -11.26 -4.58
C VAL A 11 -2.03 -11.24 -3.08
N ARG A 12 -1.84 -10.08 -2.41
CA ARG A 12 -2.11 -9.90 -0.99
C ARG A 12 -3.60 -9.89 -0.65
N TYR A 13 -4.46 -9.54 -1.61
CA TYR A 13 -5.91 -9.72 -1.48
C TYR A 13 -6.30 -11.18 -1.76
N TYR A 14 -5.79 -11.79 -2.84
CA TYR A 14 -6.14 -13.17 -3.22
C TYR A 14 -5.72 -14.22 -2.18
N GLN A 15 -4.61 -13.98 -1.46
CA GLN A 15 -4.20 -14.76 -0.29
C GLN A 15 -5.32 -14.94 0.75
N THR A 16 -6.27 -14.00 0.84
CA THR A 16 -7.35 -14.01 1.82
C THR A 16 -8.55 -14.87 1.41
N LEU A 17 -8.65 -15.24 0.13
CA LEU A 17 -9.82 -15.92 -0.45
C LEU A 17 -9.84 -17.44 -0.20
N GLY A 18 -8.73 -18.01 0.31
CA GLY A 18 -8.62 -19.44 0.59
C GLY A 18 -8.70 -20.32 -0.67
N LYS A 19 -8.25 -19.80 -1.81
CA LYS A 19 -8.17 -20.49 -3.10
C LYS A 19 -6.73 -20.51 -3.57
N ASP A 20 -6.40 -21.50 -4.39
CA ASP A 20 -5.14 -21.48 -5.12
C ASP A 20 -5.15 -20.32 -6.13
N TYR A 21 -4.02 -19.62 -6.22
CA TYR A 21 -3.82 -18.53 -7.17
C TYR A 21 -2.48 -18.70 -7.88
N MET A 22 -2.40 -18.10 -9.07
CA MET A 22 -1.25 -18.16 -9.93
C MET A 22 -0.91 -16.76 -10.42
N GLY A 23 0.35 -16.37 -10.28
CA GLY A 23 0.87 -15.22 -10.99
C GLY A 23 1.18 -15.58 -12.43
N MET A 24 0.89 -14.66 -13.33
CA MET A 24 1.20 -14.80 -14.75
C MET A 24 2.18 -13.72 -15.18
N THR A 25 3.25 -14.14 -15.81
CA THR A 25 4.13 -13.28 -16.60
C THR A 25 4.17 -13.79 -18.04
N ALA A 26 4.98 -13.17 -18.89
CA ALA A 26 5.24 -13.61 -20.25
C ALA A 26 6.72 -13.44 -20.59
N ARG A 27 7.17 -14.19 -21.61
CA ARG A 27 8.51 -14.07 -22.19
C ARG A 27 8.81 -12.70 -22.84
N PHE A 28 7.78 -11.88 -23.04
CA PHE A 28 7.82 -10.64 -23.82
C PHE A 28 8.33 -9.44 -23.02
N HIS A 29 9.20 -8.62 -23.60
CA HIS A 29 9.81 -7.49 -22.90
C HIS A 29 8.81 -6.34 -22.65
N LYS A 30 8.12 -5.84 -23.68
CA LYS A 30 7.23 -4.68 -23.54
C LYS A 30 5.82 -5.06 -23.09
N SER A 31 5.18 -5.98 -23.81
CA SER A 31 3.78 -6.35 -23.61
C SER A 31 3.48 -7.72 -24.21
N TRP A 32 2.30 -8.26 -23.94
CA TRP A 32 1.82 -9.46 -24.62
C TRP A 32 1.97 -9.33 -26.14
N ALA A 33 2.44 -10.39 -26.80
CA ALA A 33 2.67 -10.46 -28.25
C ALA A 33 3.78 -9.57 -28.82
N ASP A 34 4.70 -9.05 -28.01
CA ASP A 34 5.89 -8.30 -28.47
C ASP A 34 6.92 -9.22 -29.13
N PHE A 35 6.60 -9.75 -30.31
CA PHE A 35 7.48 -10.64 -31.08
C PHE A 35 8.83 -9.96 -31.36
N GLY A 36 9.92 -10.64 -30.99
CA GLY A 36 11.27 -10.10 -31.04
C GLY A 36 11.74 -9.47 -29.72
N GLY A 37 10.84 -9.19 -28.78
CA GLY A 37 11.17 -8.74 -27.42
C GLY A 37 11.32 -9.92 -26.45
N LEU A 38 12.46 -9.99 -25.73
CA LEU A 38 12.74 -11.02 -24.73
C LEU A 38 13.04 -10.40 -23.38
N LYS A 39 12.30 -10.83 -22.34
CA LYS A 39 12.76 -10.62 -20.97
C LYS A 39 14.01 -11.45 -20.75
N ASN A 40 15.03 -10.83 -20.16
CA ASN A 40 16.20 -11.57 -19.72
C ASN A 40 15.85 -12.46 -18.52
N LYS A 41 16.72 -13.45 -18.25
CA LYS A 41 16.64 -14.33 -17.09
C LYS A 41 16.31 -13.61 -15.79
N ALA A 42 17.03 -12.53 -15.46
CA ALA A 42 16.84 -11.80 -14.21
C ALA A 42 15.42 -11.25 -14.04
N ALA A 43 14.81 -10.73 -15.11
CA ALA A 43 13.43 -10.25 -15.07
C ALA A 43 12.42 -11.40 -14.85
N LEU A 44 12.60 -12.52 -15.55
CA LEU A 44 11.74 -13.69 -15.38
C LEU A 44 11.89 -14.33 -13.99
N GLU A 45 13.12 -14.42 -13.48
CA GLU A 45 13.43 -14.88 -12.12
C GLU A 45 12.79 -13.97 -11.08
N TYR A 46 12.95 -12.66 -11.19
CA TYR A 46 12.34 -11.69 -10.28
C TYR A 46 10.83 -11.92 -10.18
N GLU A 47 10.15 -11.97 -11.33
CA GLU A 47 8.69 -12.13 -11.37
C GLU A 47 8.24 -13.49 -10.86
N CYS A 48 8.86 -14.58 -11.30
CA CYS A 48 8.51 -15.93 -10.84
C CYS A 48 8.79 -16.10 -9.35
N PHE A 49 9.94 -15.65 -8.85
CA PHE A 49 10.29 -15.82 -7.45
C PHE A 49 9.45 -14.92 -6.54
N GLN A 50 9.04 -13.74 -6.98
CA GLN A 50 8.06 -12.92 -6.25
C GLN A 50 6.71 -13.63 -6.12
N MET A 51 6.26 -14.33 -7.18
CA MET A 51 5.05 -15.15 -7.15
C MET A 51 5.18 -16.27 -6.11
N LEU A 52 6.27 -17.05 -6.19
CA LEU A 52 6.53 -18.16 -5.27
C LEU A 52 6.65 -17.71 -3.82
N ALA A 53 7.37 -16.61 -3.55
CA ALA A 53 7.51 -16.03 -2.22
C ALA A 53 6.17 -15.57 -1.62
N SER A 54 5.19 -15.28 -2.47
CA SER A 54 3.82 -14.93 -2.06
C SER A 54 2.92 -16.17 -1.95
N GLY A 55 3.46 -17.39 -2.06
CA GLY A 55 2.68 -18.64 -2.07
C GLY A 55 1.84 -18.84 -3.33
N ALA A 56 2.08 -18.05 -4.40
CA ALA A 56 1.42 -18.24 -5.69
C ALA A 56 2.15 -19.30 -6.50
N ARG A 57 1.41 -19.97 -7.40
CA ARG A 57 2.01 -20.66 -8.54
C ARG A 57 2.53 -19.63 -9.56
N CYS A 58 3.44 -20.00 -10.44
CA CYS A 58 3.96 -19.11 -11.49
C CYS A 58 3.76 -19.68 -12.89
N SER A 59 3.36 -18.83 -13.83
CA SER A 59 3.22 -19.16 -15.26
C SER A 59 3.96 -18.14 -16.11
N ILE A 60 4.83 -18.61 -17.01
CA ILE A 60 5.43 -17.80 -18.07
C ILE A 60 4.67 -18.08 -19.36
N GLY A 61 3.86 -17.11 -19.79
CA GLY A 61 3.12 -17.18 -21.04
C GLY A 61 4.02 -16.91 -22.26
N ASP A 62 3.69 -17.57 -23.36
CA ASP A 62 4.20 -17.30 -24.69
C ASP A 62 3.04 -17.27 -25.69
N GLN A 63 3.22 -16.57 -26.81
CA GLN A 63 2.27 -16.58 -27.91
C GLN A 63 2.89 -17.34 -29.08
N LEU A 64 2.27 -18.47 -29.43
CA LEU A 64 2.73 -19.31 -30.52
C LEU A 64 2.79 -18.51 -31.83
N HIS A 65 3.93 -18.56 -32.51
CA HIS A 65 4.08 -17.97 -33.84
C HIS A 65 3.00 -18.56 -34.78
N PRO A 66 2.39 -17.78 -35.69
CA PRO A 66 1.40 -18.28 -36.67
C PRO A 66 1.82 -19.50 -37.52
N ARG A 67 3.11 -19.84 -37.54
CA ARG A 67 3.65 -21.03 -38.24
C ARG A 67 3.77 -22.26 -37.32
N GLY A 68 3.28 -22.17 -36.08
CA GLY A 68 3.31 -23.26 -35.11
C GLY A 68 4.70 -23.60 -34.56
N LYS A 69 5.69 -22.71 -34.71
CA LYS A 69 7.07 -22.95 -34.25
C LYS A 69 7.36 -22.16 -32.98
N LEU A 70 7.96 -22.84 -32.00
CA LEU A 70 8.48 -22.21 -30.79
C LEU A 70 9.79 -21.46 -31.08
N ASP A 71 10.00 -20.37 -30.36
CA ASP A 71 11.25 -19.62 -30.41
C ASP A 71 12.29 -20.27 -29.48
N LYS A 72 13.36 -20.82 -30.05
CA LYS A 72 14.38 -21.53 -29.28
C LYS A 72 14.99 -20.65 -28.18
N ALA A 73 15.29 -19.39 -28.49
CA ALA A 73 15.93 -18.50 -27.53
C ALA A 73 15.00 -18.19 -26.36
N ALA A 74 13.70 -18.01 -26.61
CA ALA A 74 12.71 -17.82 -25.55
C ALA A 74 12.60 -19.04 -24.63
N TYR A 75 12.58 -20.24 -25.20
CA TYR A 75 12.45 -21.47 -24.41
C TYR A 75 13.74 -21.87 -23.68
N ASP A 76 14.92 -21.50 -24.19
CA ASP A 76 16.18 -21.66 -23.46
C ASP A 76 16.15 -20.81 -22.15
N GLU A 77 15.69 -19.56 -22.22
CA GLU A 77 15.52 -18.70 -21.04
C GLU A 77 14.44 -19.24 -20.08
N ILE A 78 13.27 -19.62 -20.60
CA ILE A 78 12.16 -20.17 -19.80
C ILE A 78 12.59 -21.45 -19.07
N LYS A 79 13.33 -22.34 -19.75
CA LYS A 79 13.84 -23.58 -19.19
C LYS A 79 14.72 -23.32 -17.97
N ASP A 80 15.63 -22.37 -18.08
CA ASP A 80 16.56 -22.03 -17.01
C ASP A 80 15.84 -21.51 -15.75
N VAL A 81 14.82 -20.67 -15.94
CA VAL A 81 14.00 -20.15 -14.83
C VAL A 81 13.20 -21.28 -14.19
N TYR A 82 12.52 -22.12 -14.98
CA TYR A 82 11.73 -23.22 -14.44
C TYR A 82 12.56 -24.32 -13.79
N LYS A 83 13.81 -24.55 -14.24
CA LYS A 83 14.75 -25.41 -13.50
C LYS A 83 14.93 -24.90 -12.07
N SER A 84 15.14 -23.59 -11.92
CA SER A 84 15.29 -22.96 -10.60
C SER A 84 14.00 -22.98 -9.76
N VAL A 85 12.83 -22.94 -10.41
CA VAL A 85 11.52 -23.11 -9.74
C VAL A 85 11.35 -24.54 -9.24
N ALA A 86 11.66 -25.55 -10.08
CA ALA A 86 11.56 -26.96 -9.74
C ALA A 86 12.47 -27.31 -8.55
N GLU A 87 13.69 -26.78 -8.53
CA GLU A 87 14.60 -26.90 -7.38
C GLU A 87 13.97 -26.35 -6.09
N LYS A 88 13.12 -25.32 -6.19
CA LYS A 88 12.47 -24.67 -5.05
C LYS A 88 11.17 -25.33 -4.58
N GLU A 89 10.57 -26.20 -5.38
CA GLU A 89 9.27 -26.83 -5.09
C GLU A 89 9.14 -27.41 -3.67
N PRO A 90 10.15 -28.10 -3.10
CA PRO A 90 10.05 -28.66 -1.75
C PRO A 90 9.76 -27.63 -0.65
N TRP A 91 10.08 -26.35 -0.85
CA TRP A 91 9.88 -25.30 0.16
C TRP A 91 8.63 -24.44 -0.08
N ILE A 92 7.98 -24.56 -1.23
CA ILE A 92 6.87 -23.68 -1.65
C ILE A 92 5.53 -24.41 -1.76
N GLN A 93 5.51 -25.73 -1.56
CA GLN A 93 4.26 -26.50 -1.52
C GLN A 93 3.52 -26.28 -0.20
N ASN A 94 2.21 -26.06 -0.28
CA ASN A 94 1.30 -25.94 0.86
C ASN A 94 1.71 -24.87 1.90
N VAL A 95 2.39 -23.81 1.45
CA VAL A 95 2.81 -22.70 2.32
C VAL A 95 1.62 -21.83 2.70
N LYS A 96 1.68 -21.28 3.92
CA LYS A 96 0.73 -20.27 4.40
C LYS A 96 1.50 -19.02 4.80
N PRO A 97 1.12 -17.84 4.29
CA PRO A 97 1.80 -16.61 4.68
C PRO A 97 1.52 -16.31 6.15
N LEU A 98 2.57 -16.00 6.90
CA LEU A 98 2.45 -15.49 8.27
C LEU A 98 2.21 -13.99 8.21
N VAL A 99 0.96 -13.57 8.42
CA VAL A 99 0.54 -12.18 8.23
C VAL A 99 0.00 -11.59 9.52
N GLU A 100 0.51 -10.41 9.87
CA GLU A 100 0.15 -9.71 11.11
C GLU A 100 -0.51 -8.35 10.85
N ILE A 101 -0.34 -7.79 9.65
CA ILE A 101 -0.85 -6.47 9.27
C ILE A 101 -1.91 -6.64 8.19
N ALA A 102 -2.95 -5.80 8.21
CA ALA A 102 -3.87 -5.67 7.08
C ALA A 102 -4.05 -4.22 6.68
N ILE A 103 -4.08 -3.97 5.38
CA ILE A 103 -4.52 -2.70 4.80
C ILE A 103 -6.00 -2.86 4.42
N LEU A 104 -6.86 -2.03 5.01
CA LEU A 104 -8.28 -2.02 4.67
C LEU A 104 -8.46 -1.22 3.38
N ASN A 105 -8.93 -1.90 2.34
CA ASN A 105 -9.34 -1.30 1.08
C ASN A 105 -10.85 -1.55 0.92
N PRO A 106 -11.71 -0.58 1.29
CA PRO A 106 -13.16 -0.75 1.23
C PRO A 106 -13.59 -1.19 -0.17
N ALA A 107 -14.46 -2.20 -0.25
CA ALA A 107 -14.89 -2.75 -1.52
C ALA A 107 -15.84 -1.78 -2.23
N ASN A 108 -15.29 -0.77 -2.91
CA ASN A 108 -16.02 -0.02 -3.92
C ASN A 108 -15.54 -0.48 -5.31
N PRO A 109 -16.33 -1.29 -6.04
CA PRO A 109 -15.98 -1.78 -7.38
C PRO A 109 -15.72 -0.65 -8.39
N GLN A 110 -16.31 0.54 -8.20
CA GLN A 110 -16.04 1.72 -9.04
C GLN A 110 -14.72 2.44 -8.67
N ALA A 111 -14.08 2.11 -7.54
CA ALA A 111 -12.86 2.75 -7.04
C ALA A 111 -11.56 2.01 -7.41
N ILE A 112 -11.64 0.85 -8.06
CA ILE A 112 -10.46 0.04 -8.45
C ILE A 112 -9.54 0.82 -9.43
N ALA A 113 -10.03 1.92 -10.02
CA ALA A 113 -9.26 2.86 -10.85
C ALA A 113 -9.02 4.25 -10.22
N SER A 114 -9.32 4.47 -8.93
CA SER A 114 -9.34 5.79 -8.29
C SER A 114 -8.21 6.02 -7.27
N ARG A 115 -8.18 7.21 -6.65
CA ARG A 115 -7.24 7.59 -5.56
C ARG A 115 -7.08 6.51 -4.48
N ALA A 116 -8.14 5.76 -4.16
CA ALA A 116 -8.09 4.65 -3.20
C ALA A 116 -7.01 3.61 -3.54
N THR A 117 -6.80 3.33 -4.83
CA THR A 117 -5.71 2.44 -5.29
C THR A 117 -4.34 3.05 -5.01
N LYS A 118 -4.16 4.37 -5.19
CA LYS A 118 -2.87 5.04 -4.92
C LYS A 118 -2.52 5.04 -3.44
N SER A 119 -3.49 5.30 -2.58
CA SER A 119 -3.27 5.35 -1.13
C SER A 119 -3.00 3.96 -0.55
N THR A 120 -3.74 2.96 -1.04
CA THR A 120 -3.46 1.54 -0.74
C THR A 120 -2.09 1.13 -1.27
N GLU A 121 -1.72 1.55 -2.48
CA GLU A 121 -0.39 1.31 -3.07
C GLU A 121 0.73 1.97 -2.26
N GLY A 122 0.52 3.19 -1.75
CA GLY A 122 1.46 3.88 -0.86
C GLY A 122 1.70 3.09 0.44
N ALA A 123 0.63 2.68 1.12
CA ALA A 123 0.72 1.84 2.31
C ALA A 123 1.39 0.49 2.01
N MET A 124 1.04 -0.13 0.88
CA MET A 124 1.65 -1.37 0.41
C MET A 124 3.15 -1.21 0.21
N ARG A 125 3.61 -0.12 -0.43
CA ARG A 125 5.03 0.14 -0.68
C ARG A 125 5.81 0.31 0.62
N ILE A 126 5.28 1.06 1.59
CA ILE A 126 5.90 1.19 2.92
C ILE A 126 6.14 -0.20 3.54
N LEU A 127 5.12 -1.07 3.49
CA LEU A 127 5.23 -2.41 4.09
C LEU A 127 6.16 -3.34 3.30
N LEU A 128 6.16 -3.27 1.96
CA LEU A 128 7.07 -4.05 1.11
C LEU A 128 8.53 -3.65 1.35
N GLU A 129 8.82 -2.34 1.32
CA GLU A 129 10.16 -1.79 1.53
C GLU A 129 10.65 -2.01 2.97
N SER A 130 9.73 -2.10 3.93
CA SER A 130 10.03 -2.43 5.34
C SER A 130 9.99 -3.95 5.64
N HIS A 131 9.81 -4.80 4.62
CA HIS A 131 9.75 -6.26 4.73
C HIS A 131 8.68 -6.83 5.68
N TYR A 132 7.60 -6.08 5.95
CA TYR A 132 6.47 -6.59 6.72
C TYR A 132 5.54 -7.45 5.85
N GLN A 133 5.00 -8.52 6.44
CA GLN A 133 3.96 -9.32 5.81
C GLN A 133 2.58 -8.76 6.14
N PHE A 134 1.79 -8.53 5.09
CA PHE A 134 0.47 -7.92 5.20
C PHE A 134 -0.54 -8.57 4.25
N HIS A 135 -1.82 -8.38 4.53
CA HIS A 135 -2.90 -8.66 3.58
C HIS A 135 -3.56 -7.35 3.15
N ILE A 136 -4.19 -7.37 1.98
CA ILE A 136 -5.20 -6.36 1.64
C ILE A 136 -6.56 -7.00 1.87
N ILE A 137 -7.43 -6.30 2.58
CA ILE A 137 -8.74 -6.82 2.99
C ILE A 137 -9.85 -5.84 2.68
N ASP A 138 -11.06 -6.36 2.54
CA ASP A 138 -12.30 -5.57 2.51
C ASP A 138 -12.99 -5.59 3.89
N GLU A 139 -14.10 -4.87 3.99
CA GLU A 139 -14.90 -4.78 5.21
C GLU A 139 -15.55 -6.11 5.65
N LYS A 140 -15.54 -7.15 4.80
CA LYS A 140 -16.10 -8.48 5.12
C LYS A 140 -15.09 -9.38 5.83
N ALA A 141 -13.79 -9.11 5.69
CA ALA A 141 -12.73 -9.91 6.30
C ALA A 141 -12.79 -9.97 7.83
N ASP A 142 -12.26 -11.05 8.43
CA ASP A 142 -12.16 -11.17 9.89
C ASP A 142 -10.95 -10.40 10.44
N PHE A 143 -11.22 -9.24 11.04
CA PHE A 143 -10.18 -8.33 11.56
C PHE A 143 -9.37 -8.93 12.72
N ARG A 144 -9.91 -9.92 13.43
CA ARG A 144 -9.25 -10.54 14.60
C ARG A 144 -7.97 -11.30 14.22
N LYS A 145 -7.77 -11.58 12.93
CA LYS A 145 -6.58 -12.25 12.39
C LYS A 145 -5.34 -11.36 12.37
N TYR A 146 -5.51 -10.04 12.53
CA TYR A 146 -4.45 -9.06 12.36
C TYR A 146 -4.14 -8.36 13.68
N ARG A 147 -2.87 -8.03 13.91
CA ARG A 147 -2.40 -7.23 15.04
C ARG A 147 -2.57 -5.74 14.78
N LEU A 148 -2.44 -5.33 13.52
CA LEU A 148 -2.57 -3.95 13.05
C LEU A 148 -3.47 -3.89 11.81
N LEU A 149 -4.42 -2.95 11.81
CA LEU A 149 -5.14 -2.52 10.62
C LEU A 149 -4.66 -1.13 10.22
N ILE A 150 -4.40 -0.94 8.93
CA ILE A 150 -4.08 0.35 8.34
C ILE A 150 -5.27 0.78 7.50
N LEU A 151 -5.82 1.96 7.80
CA LEU A 151 -6.82 2.62 6.99
C LEU A 151 -6.13 3.78 6.27
N PRO A 152 -5.83 3.63 4.97
CA PRO A 152 -5.06 4.62 4.23
C PRO A 152 -5.94 5.79 3.76
N ASP A 153 -5.51 7.00 4.07
CA ASP A 153 -5.90 8.27 3.44
C ASP A 153 -7.36 8.69 3.64
N ASP A 154 -8.34 8.11 2.93
CA ASP A 154 -9.73 8.58 2.95
C ASP A 154 -10.76 7.48 3.25
N VAL A 155 -10.35 6.42 3.97
CA VAL A 155 -11.26 5.35 4.40
C VAL A 155 -12.26 5.88 5.43
N ARG A 156 -13.38 6.38 4.94
CA ARG A 156 -14.53 6.80 5.75
C ARG A 156 -15.38 5.64 6.20
N LEU A 157 -16.00 5.80 7.35
CA LEU A 157 -16.70 4.74 8.07
C LEU A 157 -18.22 4.94 7.99
N ASP A 158 -18.93 3.86 7.73
CA ASP A 158 -20.35 3.77 8.04
C ASP A 158 -20.54 3.24 9.48
N LYS A 159 -21.80 3.19 9.93
CA LYS A 159 -22.13 2.68 11.28
C LYS A 159 -21.67 1.23 11.48
N THR A 160 -21.72 0.41 10.43
CA THR A 160 -21.40 -1.03 10.48
C THR A 160 -19.90 -1.24 10.67
N LEU A 161 -19.08 -0.62 9.82
CA LEU A 161 -17.63 -0.70 9.86
C LEU A 161 -17.08 -0.04 11.12
N ALA A 162 -17.64 1.10 11.55
CA ALA A 162 -17.27 1.73 12.81
C ALA A 162 -17.49 0.78 14.01
N ALA A 163 -18.66 0.14 14.11
CA ALA A 163 -18.93 -0.82 15.19
C ALA A 163 -17.98 -2.03 15.18
N LYS A 164 -17.65 -2.53 13.98
CA LYS A 164 -16.68 -3.62 13.79
C LYS A 164 -15.27 -3.22 14.23
N LEU A 165 -14.80 -2.04 13.83
CA LEU A 165 -13.50 -1.50 14.23
C LEU A 165 -13.40 -1.25 15.75
N LYS A 166 -14.46 -0.71 16.37
CA LYS A 166 -14.54 -0.55 17.85
C LYS A 166 -14.38 -1.89 18.57
N THR A 167 -15.03 -2.93 18.05
CA THR A 167 -14.88 -4.29 18.61
C THR A 167 -13.46 -4.82 18.44
N TYR A 168 -12.86 -4.61 17.27
CA TYR A 168 -11.48 -4.99 16.98
C TYR A 168 -10.46 -4.28 17.89
N LEU A 169 -10.62 -2.98 18.13
CA LEU A 169 -9.74 -2.16 18.97
C LEU A 169 -9.60 -2.65 20.42
N LYS A 170 -10.54 -3.47 20.92
CA LYS A 170 -10.41 -4.10 22.24
C LYS A 170 -9.16 -4.99 22.37
N LYS A 171 -8.65 -5.53 21.25
CA LYS A 171 -7.47 -6.42 21.23
C LYS A 171 -6.43 -6.04 20.15
N GLY A 172 -6.84 -5.35 19.10
CA GLY A 172 -5.99 -4.96 17.98
C GLY A 172 -5.53 -3.50 18.05
N ARG A 173 -4.86 -3.06 16.99
CA ARG A 173 -4.43 -1.67 16.79
C ARG A 173 -4.85 -1.18 15.41
N VAL A 174 -5.09 0.11 15.29
CA VAL A 174 -5.44 0.78 14.03
C VAL A 174 -4.47 1.94 13.79
N LEU A 175 -3.97 2.06 12.56
CA LEU A 175 -3.31 3.25 12.03
C LEU A 175 -4.29 3.94 11.08
N LEU A 176 -4.64 5.19 11.39
CA LEU A 176 -5.45 6.05 10.53
C LEU A 176 -4.53 7.07 9.87
N ASN A 177 -4.68 7.29 8.57
CA ASN A 177 -3.99 8.37 7.85
C ASN A 177 -5.01 9.36 7.27
N TYR A 178 -4.67 10.66 7.29
CA TYR A 178 -5.44 11.78 6.75
C TYR A 178 -6.92 11.82 7.23
N LEU A 179 -7.88 11.52 6.37
CA LEU A 179 -9.33 11.55 6.64
C LEU A 179 -9.90 10.17 7.05
N SER A 180 -9.05 9.15 7.12
CA SER A 180 -9.48 7.81 7.51
C SER A 180 -10.04 7.79 8.93
N GLY A 181 -11.20 7.16 9.11
CA GLY A 181 -11.91 7.10 10.39
C GLY A 181 -12.99 8.16 10.59
N LEU A 182 -13.11 9.14 9.68
CA LEU A 182 -14.26 10.05 9.63
C LEU A 182 -15.52 9.31 9.17
N ALA A 183 -16.69 9.83 9.54
CA ALA A 183 -17.97 9.33 9.07
C ALA A 183 -18.12 9.51 7.54
N GLN A 184 -18.86 8.61 6.91
CA GLN A 184 -19.12 8.66 5.47
C GLN A 184 -19.92 9.90 5.05
N ASP A 185 -20.78 10.42 5.93
CA ASP A 185 -21.72 11.50 5.67
C ASP A 185 -21.35 12.85 6.31
N LYS A 186 -20.30 12.90 7.15
CA LYS A 186 -19.85 14.12 7.83
C LYS A 186 -18.41 14.04 8.32
N ASP A 187 -17.83 15.20 8.60
CA ASP A 187 -16.44 15.35 9.05
C ASP A 187 -16.29 15.19 10.57
N GLU A 188 -16.69 14.02 11.07
CA GLU A 188 -16.55 13.63 12.47
C GLU A 188 -15.91 12.24 12.58
N PHE A 189 -14.89 12.08 13.44
CA PHE A 189 -14.31 10.77 13.72
C PHE A 189 -15.32 9.86 14.41
N MET A 190 -15.51 8.65 13.88
CA MET A 190 -16.45 7.68 14.48
C MET A 190 -15.82 6.80 15.57
N LEU A 191 -14.49 6.78 15.67
CA LEU A 191 -13.71 6.00 16.64
C LEU A 191 -13.24 6.91 17.78
N GLN A 192 -14.08 7.06 18.80
CA GLN A 192 -13.79 7.91 19.97
C GLN A 192 -12.58 7.43 20.77
N GLU A 193 -12.27 6.13 20.68
CA GLU A 193 -11.13 5.46 21.30
C GLU A 193 -9.78 6.05 20.84
N MET A 194 -9.76 6.73 19.68
CA MET A 194 -8.55 7.40 19.18
C MET A 194 -8.23 8.69 19.94
N GLY A 195 -9.20 9.26 20.68
CA GLY A 195 -8.98 10.47 21.46
C GLY A 195 -8.62 11.70 20.62
N ILE A 196 -9.10 11.77 19.37
CA ILE A 196 -8.86 12.89 18.44
C ILE A 196 -10.18 13.42 17.87
N GLY A 197 -10.19 14.70 17.52
CA GLY A 197 -11.30 15.38 16.85
C GLY A 197 -10.83 16.09 15.59
N TYR A 198 -11.64 16.07 14.54
CA TYR A 198 -11.37 16.80 13.31
C TYR A 198 -11.65 18.30 13.52
N ILE A 199 -10.76 19.15 13.03
CA ILE A 199 -10.94 20.61 13.04
C ILE A 199 -11.38 21.07 11.65
N GLY A 200 -10.64 20.65 10.62
CA GLY A 200 -10.87 21.08 9.25
C GLY A 200 -9.70 20.72 8.35
N LYS A 201 -9.81 21.10 7.08
CA LYS A 201 -8.67 21.10 6.17
C LYS A 201 -7.67 22.16 6.65
N ASP A 202 -6.38 21.84 6.60
CA ASP A 202 -5.32 22.81 6.89
C ASP A 202 -5.44 24.02 5.95
N THR A 203 -5.36 25.20 6.53
CA THR A 203 -5.41 26.47 5.79
C THR A 203 -4.10 26.79 5.09
N CYS A 204 -3.00 26.12 5.44
CA CYS A 204 -1.67 26.24 4.85
C CYS A 204 -1.34 25.09 3.90
N SER A 205 -0.85 25.42 2.70
CA SER A 205 -0.37 24.44 1.72
C SER A 205 0.74 25.07 0.86
N PRO A 206 2.00 24.64 0.99
CA PRO A 206 2.47 23.57 1.87
C PRO A 206 2.41 23.95 3.35
N ASN A 207 2.37 22.95 4.22
CA ASN A 207 2.62 23.06 5.65
C ASN A 207 3.91 22.32 6.00
N TYR A 208 4.27 22.28 7.28
CA TYR A 208 5.44 21.58 7.80
C TYR A 208 5.06 20.54 8.86
N ILE A 209 5.92 19.56 9.08
CA ILE A 209 5.89 18.65 10.22
C ILE A 209 7.06 18.99 11.12
N HIS A 210 6.74 19.44 12.34
CA HIS A 210 7.67 19.61 13.44
C HIS A 210 7.76 18.34 14.27
N LEU A 211 8.93 17.71 14.32
CA LEU A 211 9.13 16.51 15.14
C LEU A 211 9.19 16.89 16.62
N GLU A 212 8.31 16.33 17.45
CA GLU A 212 8.36 16.54 18.91
C GLU A 212 9.08 15.38 19.61
N SER A 213 8.68 14.16 19.27
CA SER A 213 9.09 12.96 20.01
C SER A 213 10.58 12.63 19.81
N PRO A 214 11.32 12.36 20.91
CA PRO A 214 12.69 11.84 20.85
C PRO A 214 12.80 10.54 20.04
N LEU A 215 11.72 9.75 19.99
CA LEU A 215 11.67 8.52 19.19
C LEU A 215 11.92 8.81 17.71
N LEU A 216 11.31 9.85 17.16
CA LEU A 216 11.47 10.23 15.75
C LEU A 216 12.82 10.90 15.50
N LYS A 217 13.26 11.75 16.43
CA LYS A 217 14.53 12.51 16.32
C LYS A 217 15.79 11.65 16.32
N LYS A 218 15.69 10.38 16.72
CA LYS A 218 16.83 9.45 16.73
C LYS A 218 17.29 9.10 15.32
N ASP A 219 16.34 8.80 14.45
CA ASP A 219 16.61 8.27 13.10
C ASP A 219 16.29 9.29 12.00
N ILE A 220 15.61 10.39 12.36
CA ILE A 220 15.22 11.48 11.46
C ILE A 220 15.91 12.77 11.91
N PRO A 221 16.69 13.45 11.04
CA PRO A 221 17.29 14.73 11.36
C PRO A 221 16.29 15.73 11.95
N PRO A 222 16.67 16.54 12.96
CA PRO A 222 15.74 17.47 13.61
C PRO A 222 15.56 18.73 12.75
N LEU A 223 14.82 18.60 11.65
CA LEU A 223 14.43 19.67 10.73
C LEU A 223 12.91 19.80 10.66
N GLU A 224 12.43 20.93 10.16
CA GLU A 224 11.03 21.08 9.75
C GLU A 224 10.83 20.43 8.39
N TYR A 225 9.99 19.40 8.33
CA TYR A 225 9.74 18.66 7.10
C TYR A 225 8.55 19.22 6.34
N VAL A 226 8.80 19.79 5.16
CA VAL A 226 7.72 20.31 4.32
C VAL A 226 6.78 19.18 3.87
N CYS A 227 5.49 19.42 4.02
CA CYS A 227 4.40 18.60 3.50
C CYS A 227 3.73 19.34 2.34
N TYR A 228 4.10 18.96 1.12
CA TYR A 228 3.78 19.70 -0.09
C TYR A 228 2.28 19.78 -0.42
N GLU A 229 1.53 18.73 -0.09
CA GLU A 229 0.10 18.63 -0.41
C GLU A 229 -0.82 19.23 0.67
N GLY A 230 -0.25 19.77 1.76
CA GLY A 230 -0.98 20.20 2.94
C GLY A 230 -1.54 19.01 3.74
N GLY A 231 -2.53 19.27 4.59
CA GLY A 231 -3.10 18.22 5.43
C GLY A 231 -4.47 18.54 6.02
N ALA A 232 -4.79 17.84 7.10
CA ALA A 232 -5.96 18.06 7.92
C ALA A 232 -5.54 18.41 9.34
N GLU A 233 -6.19 19.40 9.92
CA GLU A 233 -6.01 19.76 11.32
C GLU A 233 -6.87 18.85 12.21
N ILE A 234 -6.22 18.31 13.24
CA ILE A 234 -6.87 17.52 14.29
C ILE A 234 -6.52 18.10 15.65
N LYS A 235 -7.45 17.97 16.60
CA LYS A 235 -7.21 18.24 18.02
C LYS A 235 -7.16 16.94 18.80
N VAL A 236 -6.32 16.93 19.83
CA VAL A 236 -6.33 15.87 20.84
C VAL A 236 -7.49 16.15 21.81
N LEU A 237 -8.32 15.14 22.06
CA LEU A 237 -9.47 15.17 22.98
C LEU A 237 -9.22 14.35 24.26
N GLY A 238 -8.15 13.57 24.32
CA GLY A 238 -7.82 12.72 25.46
C GLY A 238 -6.31 12.62 25.71
N ASN A 239 -5.87 11.53 26.32
CA ASN A 239 -4.44 11.32 26.57
C ASN A 239 -3.80 10.64 25.34
N ALA A 240 -3.33 11.44 24.39
CA ALA A 240 -2.55 10.98 23.25
C ALA A 240 -1.10 11.48 23.35
N GLU A 241 -0.14 10.62 22.99
CA GLU A 241 1.24 11.05 22.78
C GLU A 241 1.35 11.74 21.42
N ILE A 242 1.85 12.98 21.42
CA ILE A 242 2.06 13.75 20.20
C ILE A 242 3.47 13.48 19.71
N LEU A 243 3.59 12.80 18.57
CA LEU A 243 4.89 12.49 17.98
C LEU A 243 5.46 13.65 17.16
N ALA A 244 4.58 14.39 16.49
CA ALA A 244 4.91 15.55 15.68
C ALA A 244 3.70 16.50 15.60
N ARG A 245 3.95 17.77 15.27
CA ARG A 245 2.93 18.79 15.06
C ARG A 245 2.96 19.32 13.64
N ILE A 246 1.81 19.80 13.19
CA ILE A 246 1.74 20.64 12.00
C ILE A 246 2.35 22.00 12.35
N GLY A 247 3.22 22.47 11.47
CA GLY A 247 3.84 23.78 11.51
C GLY A 247 3.37 24.62 10.33
N HIS A 248 2.83 25.81 10.60
CA HIS A 248 2.36 26.71 9.54
C HIS A 248 3.47 27.67 9.12
N PRO A 249 3.71 27.87 7.81
CA PRO A 249 4.61 28.92 7.36
C PRO A 249 4.12 30.30 7.82
N TYR A 250 5.02 31.30 7.86
CA TYR A 250 4.64 32.70 8.16
C TYR A 250 3.45 33.19 7.32
N PHE A 251 3.33 32.71 6.08
CA PHE A 251 2.22 32.99 5.18
C PHE A 251 2.15 31.93 4.07
N ASN A 252 0.96 31.75 3.51
CA ASN A 252 0.82 31.05 2.23
C ASN A 252 1.39 31.92 1.11
N ARG A 253 2.27 31.34 0.29
CA ARG A 253 2.84 32.07 -0.84
C ARG A 253 1.76 32.48 -1.83
N THR A 254 1.72 33.76 -2.15
CA THR A 254 0.96 34.33 -3.26
C THR A 254 1.90 35.10 -4.18
N TRP A 255 1.36 35.71 -5.24
CA TRP A 255 2.16 36.52 -6.17
C TRP A 255 2.70 37.81 -5.51
N ASP A 256 1.98 38.35 -4.52
CA ASP A 256 2.28 39.57 -3.77
C ASP A 256 2.82 39.31 -2.35
N HIS A 257 2.79 38.06 -1.88
CA HIS A 257 3.29 37.64 -0.57
C HIS A 257 4.22 36.45 -0.75
N PHE A 258 5.51 36.72 -0.90
CA PHE A 258 6.50 35.67 -1.16
C PHE A 258 7.82 35.91 -0.42
N SER A 259 8.49 34.80 -0.09
CA SER A 259 9.89 34.77 0.33
C SER A 259 10.63 33.76 -0.53
N SER A 260 11.76 34.15 -1.11
CA SER A 260 12.62 33.27 -1.92
C SER A 260 11.85 32.55 -3.05
N HIS A 261 12.19 31.29 -3.35
CA HIS A 261 11.75 30.57 -4.55
C HIS A 261 10.48 29.72 -4.37
N PHE A 262 10.35 28.93 -3.31
CA PHE A 262 9.30 27.91 -3.21
C PHE A 262 8.22 28.21 -2.17
N GLN A 263 8.52 28.13 -0.88
CA GLN A 263 7.57 28.38 0.20
C GLN A 263 8.20 29.27 1.29
N ALA A 264 7.38 29.98 2.03
CA ALA A 264 7.84 30.69 3.22
C ALA A 264 8.26 29.68 4.30
N PRO A 265 9.30 29.97 5.08
CA PRO A 265 9.66 29.14 6.23
C PRO A 265 8.60 29.24 7.34
N LEU A 266 8.77 28.39 8.35
CA LEU A 266 8.05 28.45 9.63
C LEU A 266 8.58 29.58 10.52
#